data_AF-A0A926Q132-F1
#
_entry.id   AF-A0A926Q132-F1
#
_cell.length_a   1.000
_cell.length_b   1.000
_cell.length_c   1.000
_cell.angle_alpha   90.00
_cell.angle_beta   90.00
_cell.angle_gamma   90.00
#
_symmetry.space_group_name_H-M   'P 1'
#
loop_
_entity.id
_entity.type
_entity.pdbx_description
1 polymer ?
#
loop_
_entity_poly.entity_id
_entity_poly.type
_entity_poly.pdbx_seq_one_letter_code
_entity_poly.pdbx_strand_id
1 'polypeptide(L)'
;MPATDNPAETKAIRELDRLTNRYNSTEDAVDEAREKLRVCIVKHLRARSAPPGQIADHVPYDRNHVGRIGAEAVPPVTPLKGPNRDPNEPKPQYSDAVVAAALAELDEHTKEFRNAESKRDKAREALHEAIVRHYTDRNLGPGEIAQHSPYDRNHIMRLARAAGAPHVRPRAGNA
;
A
#
# COMPACT_ATOMS: atom_id res chain seq x y z
N MET A 1 17.11 -5.84 -26.36
CA MET A 1 17.56 -6.65 -25.22
C MET A 1 18.25 -7.88 -25.77
N PRO A 2 19.49 -8.21 -25.40
CA PRO A 2 20.13 -9.44 -25.85
C PRO A 2 19.33 -10.63 -25.31
N ALA A 3 19.00 -11.59 -26.18
CA ALA A 3 18.35 -12.82 -25.77
C ALA A 3 19.34 -13.62 -24.91
N THR A 4 18.98 -13.89 -23.66
CA THR A 4 19.72 -14.83 -22.83
C THR A 4 19.58 -16.22 -23.45
N ASP A 5 20.67 -16.79 -23.99
CA ASP A 5 20.69 -18.14 -24.58
C ASP A 5 20.40 -19.26 -23.56
N ASN A 6 20.21 -18.92 -22.28
CA ASN A 6 19.90 -19.85 -21.20
C ASN A 6 18.37 -19.88 -20.89
N PRO A 7 17.71 -21.04 -21.07
CA PRO A 7 16.29 -21.21 -20.75
C PRO A 7 15.93 -20.94 -19.27
N ALA A 8 16.87 -21.19 -18.35
CA ALA A 8 16.67 -20.95 -16.92
C ALA A 8 16.64 -19.45 -16.59
N GLU A 9 17.56 -18.67 -17.17
CA GLU A 9 17.59 -17.20 -17.07
C GLU A 9 16.30 -16.60 -17.65
N THR A 10 15.88 -17.04 -18.84
CA THR A 10 14.66 -16.56 -19.48
C THR A 10 13.41 -16.84 -18.63
N LYS A 11 13.33 -18.02 -18.01
CA LYS A 11 12.23 -18.38 -17.11
C LYS A 11 12.25 -17.54 -15.83
N ALA A 12 13.43 -17.29 -15.27
CA ALA A 12 13.61 -16.48 -14.08
C ALA A 12 13.18 -15.02 -14.32
N ILE A 13 13.60 -14.42 -15.43
CA ILE A 13 13.20 -13.06 -15.83
C ILE A 13 11.68 -12.96 -15.96
N ARG A 14 11.05 -13.85 -16.73
CA ARG A 14 9.58 -13.85 -16.90
C ARG A 14 8.83 -14.00 -15.59
N GLU A 15 9.35 -14.80 -14.68
CA GLU A 15 8.72 -14.97 -13.37
C GLU A 15 8.85 -13.71 -12.50
N LEU A 16 10.04 -13.09 -12.46
CA LEU A 16 10.27 -11.84 -11.75
C LEU A 16 9.39 -10.71 -12.30
N ASP A 17 9.34 -10.53 -13.63
CA ASP A 17 8.46 -9.55 -14.27
C ASP A 17 6.99 -9.76 -13.88
N ARG A 18 6.51 -11.01 -13.91
CA ARG A 18 5.14 -11.34 -13.51
C ARG A 18 4.87 -11.00 -12.05
N LEU A 19 5.79 -11.30 -11.14
CA LEU A 19 5.64 -11.05 -9.71
C LEU A 19 5.74 -9.56 -9.39
N THR A 20 6.65 -8.84 -10.05
CA THR A 20 6.78 -7.38 -9.95
C THR A 20 5.51 -6.69 -10.44
N ASN A 21 4.98 -7.09 -11.60
CA ASN A 21 3.71 -6.55 -12.10
C ASN A 21 2.55 -6.83 -11.14
N ARG A 22 2.50 -8.02 -10.53
CA ARG A 22 1.50 -8.35 -9.52
C ARG A 22 1.66 -7.48 -8.27
N TYR A 23 2.89 -7.28 -7.79
CA TYR A 23 3.18 -6.43 -6.65
C TYR A 23 2.73 -4.98 -6.91
N ASN A 24 3.13 -4.40 -8.03
CA ASN A 24 2.76 -3.04 -8.41
C ASN A 24 1.23 -2.89 -8.51
N SER A 25 0.54 -3.84 -9.16
CA SER A 25 -0.92 -3.83 -9.23
C SER A 25 -1.59 -3.92 -7.84
N THR A 26 -0.99 -4.64 -6.89
CA THR A 26 -1.49 -4.65 -5.51
C THR A 26 -1.17 -3.38 -4.73
N GLU A 27 -0.08 -2.67 -5.06
CA GLU A 27 0.18 -1.33 -4.49
C GLU A 27 -0.86 -0.33 -4.98
N ASP A 28 -1.14 -0.32 -6.28
CA ASP A 28 -2.18 0.54 -6.87
C ASP A 28 -3.55 0.28 -6.20
N ALA A 29 -3.90 -0.98 -5.95
CA ALA A 29 -5.14 -1.35 -5.27
C ALA A 29 -5.19 -0.88 -3.80
N VAL A 30 -4.04 -0.87 -3.10
CA VAL A 30 -3.95 -0.33 -1.73
C VAL A 30 -4.14 1.18 -1.75
N ASP A 31 -3.53 1.88 -2.70
CA ASP A 31 -3.66 3.33 -2.83
C ASP A 31 -5.09 3.72 -3.22
N GLU A 32 -5.74 2.99 -4.12
CA GLU A 32 -7.16 3.19 -4.44
C GLU A 32 -8.07 2.98 -3.22
N ALA A 33 -7.86 1.89 -2.47
CA ALA A 33 -8.64 1.61 -1.26
C ALA A 33 -8.40 2.66 -0.16
N ARG A 34 -7.16 3.14 -0.03
CA ARG A 34 -6.82 4.24 0.89
C ARG A 34 -7.57 5.52 0.52
N GLU A 35 -7.62 5.85 -0.75
CA GLU A 35 -8.30 7.05 -1.21
C GLU A 35 -9.82 6.94 -1.03
N LYS A 36 -10.43 5.79 -1.32
CA LYS A 36 -11.85 5.54 -1.01
C LYS A 36 -12.15 5.72 0.48
N LEU A 37 -11.30 5.18 1.36
CA LEU A 37 -11.44 5.36 2.80
C LEU A 37 -11.31 6.84 3.21
N ARG A 38 -10.33 7.57 2.65
CA ARG A 38 -10.16 9.02 2.90
C ARG A 38 -11.39 9.82 2.47
N VAL A 39 -11.92 9.55 1.28
CA VAL A 39 -13.14 10.20 0.76
C VAL A 39 -14.33 9.91 1.67
N CYS A 40 -14.49 8.67 2.15
CA CYS A 40 -15.55 8.30 3.08
C CYS A 40 -15.40 9.02 4.45
N ILE A 41 -14.19 9.09 5.00
CA ILE A 41 -13.90 9.87 6.22
C ILE A 41 -14.31 11.33 6.03
N VAL A 42 -13.88 11.98 4.94
CA VAL A 42 -14.22 13.38 4.64
C VAL A 42 -15.73 13.56 4.47
N LYS A 43 -16.41 12.64 3.77
CA LYS A 43 -17.88 12.64 3.60
C LYS A 43 -18.58 12.70 4.96
N HIS A 44 -18.24 11.81 5.90
CA HIS A 44 -18.89 11.76 7.21
C HIS A 44 -18.50 12.92 8.14
N LEU A 45 -17.26 13.42 8.02
CA LEU A 45 -16.83 14.64 8.73
C LEU A 45 -17.61 15.87 8.26
N ARG A 46 -17.79 16.06 6.94
CA ARG A 46 -18.56 17.17 6.36
C ARG A 46 -20.05 17.07 6.67
N ALA A 47 -20.62 15.87 6.54
CA ALA A 47 -22.02 15.62 6.85
C ALA A 47 -22.29 15.66 8.37
N ARG A 48 -21.23 15.65 9.19
CA ARG A 48 -21.28 15.57 10.66
C ARG A 48 -22.18 14.42 11.13
N SER A 49 -22.04 13.28 10.45
CA SER A 49 -22.81 12.05 10.70
C SER A 49 -22.25 11.24 11.86
N ALA A 50 -20.95 11.33 12.13
CA ALA A 50 -20.30 10.67 13.26
C ALA A 50 -19.28 11.62 13.93
N PRO A 51 -19.10 11.53 15.26
CA PRO A 51 -18.04 12.24 15.97
C PRO A 51 -16.65 11.81 15.48
N PRO A 52 -15.67 12.71 15.36
CA PRO A 52 -14.31 12.35 14.90
C PRO A 52 -13.61 11.28 15.77
N GLY A 53 -13.96 11.19 17.06
CA GLY A 53 -13.46 10.15 17.95
C GLY A 53 -13.96 8.76 17.53
N GLN A 54 -15.27 8.62 17.28
CA GLN A 54 -15.85 7.36 16.84
C GLN A 54 -15.40 7.00 15.41
N ILE A 55 -15.22 7.98 14.53
CA ILE A 55 -14.62 7.71 13.21
C ILE A 55 -13.22 7.09 13.36
N ALA A 56 -12.40 7.63 14.26
CA ALA A 56 -11.04 7.12 14.51
C ALA A 56 -11.02 5.68 15.02
N ASP A 57 -12.03 5.25 15.78
CA ASP A 57 -12.12 3.88 16.30
C ASP A 57 -12.40 2.84 15.19
N HIS A 58 -12.93 3.27 14.04
CA HIS A 58 -13.36 2.41 12.92
C HIS A 58 -12.42 2.46 11.71
N VAL A 59 -11.35 3.25 11.77
CA VAL A 59 -10.38 3.42 10.68
C VAL A 59 -8.96 3.16 11.21
N PRO A 60 -7.96 2.88 10.36
CA PRO A 60 -6.59 2.59 10.82
C PRO A 60 -5.81 3.84 11.27
N TYR A 61 -6.51 4.96 11.51
CA TYR A 61 -5.93 6.27 11.78
C TYR A 61 -6.36 6.77 13.14
N ASP A 62 -5.43 7.35 13.90
CA ASP A 62 -5.78 8.04 15.13
C ASP A 62 -6.64 9.29 14.86
N ARG A 63 -7.27 9.80 15.91
CA ARG A 63 -8.14 10.98 15.85
C ARG A 63 -7.44 12.22 15.28
N ASN A 64 -6.15 12.42 15.55
CA ASN A 64 -5.40 13.57 15.05
C ASN A 64 -5.15 13.44 13.54
N HIS A 65 -4.88 12.24 13.06
CA HIS A 65 -4.75 11.92 11.65
C HIS A 65 -6.10 12.09 10.93
N VAL A 66 -7.21 11.64 11.50
CA VAL A 66 -8.56 11.93 10.98
C VAL A 66 -8.80 13.44 10.88
N GLY A 67 -8.37 14.21 11.88
CA GLY A 67 -8.42 15.68 11.83
C GLY A 67 -7.58 16.29 10.71
N ARG A 68 -6.37 15.77 10.47
CA ARG A 68 -5.51 16.18 9.34
C ARG A 68 -6.15 15.87 7.99
N ILE A 69 -6.74 14.69 7.82
CA ILE A 69 -7.48 14.32 6.60
C ILE A 69 -8.61 15.33 6.33
N GLY A 70 -9.36 15.72 7.36
CA GLY A 70 -10.39 16.74 7.23
C GLY A 70 -9.85 18.12 6.84
N ALA A 71 -8.69 18.51 7.37
CA ALA A 71 -8.05 19.79 7.07
C ALA A 71 -7.40 19.85 5.67
N GLU A 72 -6.87 18.73 5.19
CA GLU A 72 -6.24 18.59 3.87
C GLU A 72 -7.28 18.42 2.74
N ALA A 73 -8.53 18.08 3.08
CA ALA A 73 -9.60 17.94 2.12
C ALA A 73 -9.88 19.25 1.36
N VAL A 74 -10.37 19.14 0.12
CA VAL A 74 -10.76 20.30 -0.69
C VAL A 74 -12.27 20.22 -1.00
N PRO A 75 -13.11 21.18 -0.53
CA PRO A 75 -12.81 22.19 0.48
C PRO A 75 -12.50 21.60 1.89
N PRO A 76 -11.72 22.30 2.73
CA PRO A 76 -11.39 21.80 4.07
C PRO A 76 -12.65 21.69 4.93
N VAL A 77 -12.70 20.69 5.81
CA VAL A 77 -13.79 20.52 6.78
C VAL A 77 -13.65 21.59 7.85
N THR A 78 -14.64 22.46 8.03
CA THR A 78 -14.54 23.49 9.07
C THR A 78 -14.75 22.91 10.47
N PRO A 79 -14.08 23.47 11.49
CA PRO A 79 -14.19 22.97 12.85
C PRO A 79 -15.59 23.21 13.43
N LEU A 80 -16.03 22.29 14.30
CA LEU A 80 -17.32 22.36 15.00
C LEU A 80 -17.47 23.59 15.90
N LYS A 81 -16.37 24.14 16.40
CA LYS A 81 -16.31 25.30 17.30
C LYS A 81 -15.12 26.18 16.94
N GLY A 82 -15.25 27.49 17.17
CA GLY A 82 -14.17 28.47 17.00
C GLY A 82 -14.49 29.56 15.97
N PRO A 83 -13.57 30.53 15.79
CA PRO A 83 -13.76 31.68 14.91
C PRO A 83 -13.85 31.31 13.42
N ASN A 84 -13.31 30.14 13.05
CA ASN A 84 -13.29 29.62 11.68
C ASN A 84 -14.47 28.68 11.38
N ARG A 85 -15.50 28.64 12.23
CA ARG A 85 -16.70 27.84 12.00
C ARG A 85 -17.54 28.50 10.91
N ASP A 86 -17.88 27.76 9.86
CA ASP A 86 -18.88 28.22 8.91
C ASP A 86 -20.30 28.13 9.53
N PRO A 87 -21.05 29.23 9.63
CA PRO A 87 -22.41 29.23 10.17
C PRO A 87 -23.43 28.50 9.27
N ASN A 88 -23.14 28.32 7.98
CA ASN A 88 -24.00 27.64 7.01
C ASN A 88 -23.77 26.12 6.95
N GLU A 89 -22.77 25.60 7.66
CA GLU A 89 -22.52 24.16 7.66
C GLU A 89 -23.61 23.37 8.41
N PRO A 90 -23.85 22.09 8.01
CA PRO A 90 -24.85 21.23 8.62
C PRO A 90 -24.68 21.19 10.14
N LYS A 91 -25.78 21.15 10.90
CA LYS A 91 -25.67 20.85 12.34
C LYS A 91 -25.28 19.38 12.54
N PRO A 92 -24.56 19.01 13.60
CA PRO A 92 -24.26 17.62 13.90
C PRO A 92 -25.53 16.76 13.95
N GLN A 93 -25.52 15.63 13.23
CA GLN A 93 -26.64 14.69 13.13
C GLN A 93 -26.27 13.38 13.81
N TYR A 94 -25.95 13.44 15.11
CA TYR A 94 -25.50 12.27 15.88
C TYR A 94 -26.67 11.47 16.45
N SER A 95 -27.69 11.19 15.65
CA SER A 95 -28.66 10.17 16.05
C SER A 95 -28.02 8.79 15.93
N ASP A 96 -28.37 7.86 16.83
CA ASP A 96 -27.76 6.53 16.86
C ASP A 96 -27.84 5.82 15.51
N ALA A 97 -28.96 5.97 14.79
CA ALA A 97 -29.14 5.41 13.46
C ALA A 97 -28.20 6.02 12.40
N VAL A 98 -27.98 7.34 12.42
CA VAL A 98 -27.10 8.03 11.46
C VAL A 98 -25.64 7.70 11.76
N VAL A 99 -25.27 7.67 13.04
CA VAL A 99 -23.93 7.28 13.49
C VAL A 99 -23.65 5.83 13.09
N ALA A 100 -24.55 4.90 13.40
CA ALA A 100 -24.36 3.49 13.07
C ALA A 100 -24.23 3.26 11.56
N ALA A 101 -25.03 3.94 10.74
CA ALA A 101 -24.92 3.85 9.29
C ALA A 101 -23.58 4.39 8.77
N ALA A 102 -23.10 5.51 9.31
CA ALA A 102 -21.81 6.09 8.96
C ALA A 102 -20.63 5.20 9.36
N LEU A 103 -20.68 4.61 10.56
CA LEU A 103 -19.63 3.71 11.04
C LEU A 103 -19.62 2.39 10.25
N ALA A 104 -20.77 1.88 9.84
CA ALA A 104 -20.85 0.69 8.99
C ALA A 104 -20.20 0.92 7.61
N GLU A 105 -20.41 2.09 6.99
CA GLU A 105 -19.77 2.46 5.72
C GLU A 105 -18.24 2.56 5.88
N LEU A 106 -17.77 3.15 6.99
CA LEU A 106 -16.34 3.22 7.32
C LEU A 106 -15.72 1.84 7.58
N ASP A 107 -16.43 0.94 8.25
CA ASP A 107 -15.98 -0.43 8.49
C ASP A 107 -15.82 -1.21 7.19
N GLU A 108 -16.74 -1.03 6.23
CA GLU A 108 -16.67 -1.66 4.91
C GLU A 108 -15.39 -1.22 4.17
N HIS A 109 -15.14 0.09 4.05
CA HIS A 109 -13.94 0.59 3.39
C HIS A 109 -12.65 0.26 4.15
N THR A 110 -12.69 0.23 5.49
CA THR A 110 -11.54 -0.22 6.29
C THR A 110 -11.24 -1.69 6.05
N LYS A 111 -12.26 -2.53 5.90
CA LYS A 111 -12.10 -3.94 5.53
C LYS A 111 -11.53 -4.10 4.12
N GLU A 112 -12.01 -3.32 3.15
CA GLU A 112 -11.45 -3.30 1.79
C GLU A 112 -9.96 -2.91 1.81
N PHE A 113 -9.60 -1.85 2.52
CA PHE A 113 -8.23 -1.39 2.68
C PHE A 113 -7.34 -2.47 3.29
N ARG A 114 -7.75 -3.07 4.42
CA ARG A 114 -6.99 -4.16 5.06
C ARG A 114 -6.84 -5.39 4.15
N ASN A 115 -7.87 -5.72 3.38
CA ASN A 115 -7.80 -6.81 2.40
C ASN A 115 -6.80 -6.50 1.27
N ALA A 116 -6.75 -5.26 0.78
CA ALA A 116 -5.78 -4.83 -0.20
C ALA A 116 -4.35 -4.90 0.38
N GLU A 117 -4.14 -4.44 1.61
CA GLU A 117 -2.84 -4.53 2.29
C GLU A 117 -2.37 -5.98 2.43
N SER A 118 -3.27 -6.88 2.85
CA SER A 118 -2.95 -8.30 2.95
C SER A 118 -2.57 -8.92 1.60
N LYS A 119 -3.23 -8.50 0.50
CA LYS A 119 -2.88 -8.96 -0.86
C LYS A 119 -1.50 -8.45 -1.29
N ARG A 120 -1.20 -7.17 -1.02
CA ARG A 120 0.12 -6.58 -1.30
C ARG A 120 1.22 -7.29 -0.51
N ASP A 121 0.98 -7.56 0.76
CA ASP A 121 1.96 -8.23 1.62
C ASP A 121 2.27 -9.65 1.11
N LYS A 122 1.25 -10.42 0.70
CA LYS A 122 1.45 -11.73 0.04
C LYS A 122 2.18 -11.62 -1.30
N ALA A 123 1.91 -10.59 -2.10
CA ALA A 123 2.60 -10.38 -3.37
C ALA A 123 4.08 -10.03 -3.14
N ARG A 124 4.36 -9.22 -2.11
CA ARG A 124 5.73 -8.87 -1.68
C ARG A 124 6.50 -10.09 -1.22
N GLU A 125 5.92 -10.91 -0.35
CA GLU A 125 6.53 -12.16 0.12
C GLU A 125 6.87 -13.09 -1.05
N ALA A 126 5.92 -13.32 -1.96
CA ALA A 126 6.15 -14.16 -3.15
C ALA A 126 7.27 -13.60 -4.05
N LEU A 127 7.35 -12.27 -4.21
CA LEU A 127 8.42 -11.63 -4.95
C LEU A 127 9.78 -11.80 -4.24
N HIS A 128 9.83 -11.62 -2.92
CA HIS A 128 11.06 -11.79 -2.13
C HIS A 128 11.56 -13.24 -2.18
N GLU A 129 10.66 -14.22 -2.06
CA GLU A 129 11.00 -15.63 -2.21
C GLU A 129 11.58 -15.94 -3.59
N ALA A 130 10.97 -15.42 -4.66
CA ALA A 130 11.47 -15.62 -6.02
C ALA A 130 12.85 -14.96 -6.24
N ILE A 131 13.06 -13.76 -5.70
CA ILE A 131 14.36 -13.06 -5.72
C ILE A 131 15.43 -13.93 -5.04
N VAL A 132 15.17 -14.40 -3.83
CA VAL A 132 16.10 -15.23 -3.06
C VAL A 132 16.38 -16.54 -3.79
N ARG A 133 15.35 -17.20 -4.33
CA ARG A 133 15.50 -18.45 -5.09
C ARG A 133 16.37 -18.26 -6.32
N HIS A 134 16.06 -17.29 -7.17
CA HIS A 134 16.82 -17.05 -8.41
C HIS A 134 18.25 -16.59 -8.15
N TYR A 135 18.47 -15.86 -7.05
CA TYR A 135 19.82 -15.53 -6.58
C TYR A 135 20.58 -16.78 -6.11
N THR A 136 19.94 -17.64 -5.33
CA THR A 136 20.55 -18.85 -4.74
C THR A 136 20.89 -19.89 -5.79
N ASP A 137 19.96 -20.13 -6.72
CA ASP A 137 20.12 -21.04 -7.85
C ASP A 137 21.15 -20.54 -8.88
N ARG A 138 21.64 -19.30 -8.71
CA ARG A 138 22.55 -18.61 -9.64
C ARG A 138 21.97 -18.52 -11.06
N ASN A 139 20.65 -18.47 -11.15
CA ASN A 139 19.95 -18.23 -12.42
C ASN A 139 20.22 -16.80 -12.89
N LEU A 140 20.26 -15.82 -11.98
CA LEU A 140 20.46 -14.42 -12.31
C LEU A 140 21.42 -13.75 -11.32
N GLY A 141 22.20 -12.79 -11.81
CA GLY A 141 23.00 -11.91 -10.96
C GLY A 141 22.12 -10.88 -10.22
N PRO A 142 22.59 -10.32 -9.08
CA PRO A 142 21.81 -9.32 -8.33
C PRO A 142 21.54 -8.03 -9.12
N GLY A 143 22.38 -7.72 -10.12
CA GLY A 143 22.14 -6.59 -11.04
C GLY A 143 21.01 -6.87 -12.04
N GLU A 144 20.91 -8.10 -12.54
CA GLU A 144 19.84 -8.52 -13.46
C GLU A 144 18.50 -8.63 -12.71
N ILE A 145 18.49 -9.21 -11.52
CA ILE A 145 17.29 -9.26 -10.67
C ILE A 145 16.78 -7.84 -10.38
N ALA A 146 17.69 -6.87 -10.16
CA ALA A 146 17.32 -5.47 -9.92
C ALA A 146 16.63 -4.82 -11.12
N GLN A 147 16.91 -5.25 -12.35
CA GLN A 147 16.24 -4.72 -13.54
C GLN A 147 14.79 -5.17 -13.68
N HIS A 148 14.42 -6.28 -13.01
CA HIS A 148 13.10 -6.92 -13.09
C HIS A 148 12.34 -6.88 -11.77
N SER A 149 12.78 -6.05 -10.82
CA SER A 149 12.16 -5.89 -9.50
C SER A 149 12.13 -4.41 -9.11
N PRO A 150 11.24 -4.00 -8.18
CA PRO A 150 11.19 -2.62 -7.70
C PRO A 150 12.37 -2.28 -6.77
N TYR A 151 13.30 -3.22 -6.55
CA TYR A 151 14.37 -3.11 -5.58
C TYR A 151 15.72 -2.90 -6.25
N ASP A 152 16.54 -2.08 -5.62
CA ASP A 152 17.92 -1.93 -6.04
C ASP A 152 18.76 -3.20 -5.74
N ARG A 153 19.93 -3.27 -6.39
CA ARG A 153 20.90 -4.36 -6.22
C ARG A 153 21.29 -4.59 -4.75
N ASN A 154 21.41 -3.53 -3.95
CA ASN A 154 21.84 -3.63 -2.55
C ASN A 154 20.73 -4.22 -1.68
N HIS A 155 19.47 -3.89 -1.96
CA HIS A 155 18.31 -4.46 -1.32
C HIS A 155 18.19 -5.96 -1.64
N ILE A 156 18.37 -6.37 -2.89
CA ILE A 156 18.42 -7.79 -3.28
C ILE A 156 19.52 -8.54 -2.52
N MET A 157 20.73 -7.98 -2.44
CA MET A 157 21.81 -8.60 -1.67
C MET A 157 21.49 -8.70 -0.17
N ARG A 158 20.79 -7.70 0.40
CA ARG A 158 20.31 -7.77 1.79
C ARG A 158 19.28 -8.88 1.98
N LEU A 159 18.32 -9.02 1.07
CA LEU A 159 17.32 -10.10 1.08
C LEU A 159 17.99 -11.47 1.02
N ALA A 160 18.88 -11.68 0.04
CA ALA A 160 19.63 -12.91 -0.11
C ALA A 160 20.46 -13.26 1.15
N ARG A 161 21.13 -12.27 1.73
CA ARG A 161 21.91 -12.45 2.96
C ARG A 161 21.02 -12.80 4.16
N ALA A 162 19.87 -12.14 4.30
CA ALA A 162 18.91 -12.42 5.37
C ALA A 162 18.35 -13.85 5.26
N ALA A 163 18.20 -14.36 4.05
CA ALA A 163 17.80 -15.74 3.77
C ALA A 163 18.95 -16.77 3.85
N GLY A 164 20.17 -16.35 4.19
CA GLY A 164 21.32 -17.26 4.30
C GLY A 164 21.93 -17.72 2.97
N ALA A 165 21.59 -17.08 1.85
CA ALA A 165 22.11 -17.45 0.55
C ALA A 165 23.63 -17.16 0.45
N PRO A 166 24.42 -18.08 -0.15
CA PRO A 166 25.85 -17.89 -0.32
C PRO A 166 26.15 -16.70 -1.25
N HIS A 167 27.22 -15.95 -0.96
CA HIS A 167 27.58 -14.77 -1.75
C HIS A 167 27.93 -15.16 -3.19
N VAL A 168 27.13 -14.71 -4.14
CA VAL A 168 27.41 -14.87 -5.57
C VAL A 168 28.37 -13.77 -6.00
N ARG A 169 29.62 -14.14 -6.35
CA ARG A 169 30.56 -13.19 -6.95
C ARG A 169 30.00 -12.70 -8.30
N PRO A 170 30.12 -11.40 -8.64
CA PRO A 170 29.74 -10.94 -9.96
C PRO A 170 30.49 -11.74 -11.03
N ARG A 171 29.77 -12.21 -12.05
CA ARG A 171 30.35 -12.90 -13.20
C ARG A 171 31.35 -11.94 -13.84
N ALA A 172 32.61 -12.35 -13.93
CA ALA A 172 33.62 -11.59 -14.65
C ALA A 172 33.30 -11.67 -16.15
N GLY A 173 32.63 -10.67 -16.69
CA GLY A 173 32.23 -10.65 -18.10
C GLY A 173 31.18 -9.59 -18.39
N ASN A 174 31.64 -8.35 -18.53
CA ASN A 174 31.13 -7.27 -19.40
C ASN A 174 31.71 -5.95 -18.85
N ALA A 175 32.99 -5.75 -19.16
CA ALA A 175 33.63 -4.44 -19.18
C ALA A 175 33.54 -3.89 -20.60
#